data_AF-A0A8H5RT59-F1
#
_entry.id   AF-A0A8H5RT59-F1
#
_cell.length_a   1.000
_cell.length_b   1.000
_cell.length_c   1.000
_cell.angle_alpha   90.00
_cell.angle_beta   90.00
_cell.angle_gamma   90.00
#
_symmetry.space_group_name_H-M   'P 1'
#
loop_
_entity.id
_entity.type
_entity.pdbx_description
1 polymer ?
#
loop_
_entity_poly.entity_id
_entity_poly.type
_entity_poly.pdbx_seq_one_letter_code
_entity_poly.pdbx_strand_id
1 'polypeptide(L)'
;MTVDDCYRVDNDPSDYEGGGQTLVGDAIYEVYPGSLRSPSRYGKQAGCDSTYKFTFNKYWVWSHGWAGPDYDEALKKEIKGCALLLDTWEFTYGNGEDGREWTARFRTGVFQKSYVGNAVRKTSGIDDFGCAGTS
;
A
#
# COMPACT_ATOMS: atom_id res chain seq x y z
N MET A 1 7.24 -20.22 26.14
CA MET A 1 7.15 -18.92 25.45
C MET A 1 5.81 -18.90 24.76
N THR A 2 4.86 -18.17 25.32
CA THR A 2 3.51 -18.00 24.80
C THR A 2 3.58 -17.06 23.59
N VAL A 3 3.21 -17.58 22.42
CA VAL A 3 3.03 -16.79 21.19
C VAL A 3 1.63 -16.19 21.27
N ASP A 4 1.53 -15.07 21.98
CA ASP A 4 0.28 -14.37 22.30
C ASP A 4 0.07 -13.14 21.39
N ASP A 5 0.41 -13.26 20.10
CA ASP A 5 0.31 -12.16 19.14
C ASP A 5 -0.33 -12.58 17.80
N CYS A 6 -0.89 -13.80 17.72
CA CYS A 6 -1.54 -14.30 16.50
C CYS A 6 -3.07 -14.18 16.51
N TYR A 7 -3.68 -13.57 17.53
CA TYR A 7 -5.14 -13.47 17.66
C TYR A 7 -5.59 -12.01 17.67
N ARG A 8 -5.89 -11.49 16.47
CA ARG A 8 -6.67 -10.26 16.30
C ARG A 8 -8.01 -10.61 15.66
N VAL A 9 -9.08 -10.29 16.37
CA VAL A 9 -10.49 -10.59 16.04
C VAL A 9 -11.16 -9.36 15.40
N ASP A 10 -10.39 -8.32 15.15
CA ASP A 10 -10.81 -7.11 14.49
C ASP A 10 -10.94 -7.36 12.99
N ASN A 11 -12.17 -7.22 12.51
CA ASN A 11 -12.55 -7.26 11.09
C ASN A 11 -12.00 -6.04 10.31
N ASP A 12 -10.78 -5.59 10.59
CA ASP A 12 -10.14 -4.53 9.83
C ASP A 12 -9.46 -5.14 8.58
N PRO A 13 -9.94 -4.86 7.36
CA PRO A 13 -9.35 -5.41 6.15
C PRO A 13 -7.92 -4.92 5.87
N SER A 14 -7.36 -3.99 6.66
CA SER A 14 -5.93 -3.64 6.57
C SER A 14 -4.99 -4.64 7.27
N ASP A 15 -5.51 -5.57 8.07
CA ASP A 15 -4.70 -6.35 9.03
C ASP A 15 -4.42 -7.81 8.60
N TYR A 16 -4.74 -8.20 7.35
CA TYR A 16 -4.42 -9.56 6.84
C TYR A 16 -2.91 -9.86 6.69
N GLU A 17 -2.04 -8.91 7.06
CA GLU A 17 -0.58 -9.01 6.98
C GLU A 17 0.00 -10.11 7.88
N GLY A 18 -0.60 -10.32 9.05
CA GLY A 18 -0.25 -11.39 9.99
C GLY A 18 -1.05 -12.69 9.81
N GLY A 19 -2.00 -12.70 8.87
CA GLY A 19 -3.08 -13.67 8.84
C GLY A 19 -4.22 -13.29 9.78
N GLY A 20 -5.30 -14.06 9.72
CA GLY A 20 -6.50 -13.78 10.52
C GLY A 20 -7.69 -14.64 10.12
N GLN A 21 -8.75 -14.56 10.91
CA GLN A 21 -10.02 -15.23 10.63
C GLN A 21 -11.10 -14.18 10.38
N THR A 22 -11.90 -14.35 9.32
CA THR A 22 -13.09 -13.53 9.08
C THR A 22 -14.33 -14.40 8.93
N LEU A 23 -15.46 -13.91 9.43
CA LEU A 23 -16.76 -14.56 9.33
C LEU A 23 -17.51 -13.99 8.13
N VAL A 24 -17.81 -14.82 7.14
CA VAL A 24 -18.65 -14.46 5.99
C VAL A 24 -19.87 -15.38 5.99
N GLY A 25 -21.00 -14.86 6.46
CA GLY A 25 -22.18 -15.67 6.76
C GLY A 25 -21.93 -16.59 7.96
N ASP A 26 -22.17 -17.90 7.77
CA ASP A 26 -21.94 -18.93 8.80
C ASP A 26 -20.58 -19.64 8.65
N ALA A 27 -19.74 -19.20 7.71
CA ALA A 27 -18.45 -19.81 7.43
C ALA A 27 -17.30 -18.96 7.97
N ILE A 28 -16.36 -19.61 8.66
CA ILE A 28 -15.10 -19.03 9.11
C ILE A 28 -14.07 -19.22 8.02
N TYR A 29 -13.53 -18.12 7.51
CA TYR A 29 -12.44 -18.09 6.55
C TYR A 29 -11.16 -17.75 7.29
N GLU A 30 -10.14 -18.59 7.14
CA GLU A 30 -8.84 -18.40 7.76
C GLU A 30 -7.79 -18.10 6.70
N VAL A 31 -7.08 -16.99 6.89
CA VAL A 31 -6.03 -16.52 6.00
C VAL A 31 -4.69 -16.78 6.67
N TYR A 32 -3.92 -17.70 6.11
CA TYR A 32 -2.54 -17.97 6.51
C TYR A 32 -1.60 -17.31 5.49
N PRO A 33 -0.85 -16.27 5.86
CA PRO A 33 0.16 -15.72 4.97
C PRO A 33 1.29 -16.75 4.82
N GLY A 34 1.80 -16.92 3.60
CA GLY A 34 2.94 -17.82 3.32
C GLY A 34 4.22 -17.44 4.09
N SER A 35 4.28 -16.22 4.61
CA SER A 35 5.23 -15.74 5.61
C SER A 35 4.54 -14.72 6.51
N LEU A 36 4.59 -14.91 7.83
CA LEU A 36 4.14 -13.92 8.82
C LEU A 36 4.85 -12.59 8.57
N ARG A 37 4.10 -11.53 8.25
CA ARG A 37 4.67 -10.18 8.28
C ARG A 37 4.80 -9.77 9.74
N SER A 38 6.01 -9.41 10.16
CA SER A 38 6.18 -8.73 11.43
C SER A 38 5.43 -7.41 11.35
N PRO A 39 4.57 -7.06 12.34
CA PRO A 39 3.91 -5.77 12.36
C PRO A 39 4.96 -4.66 12.26
N SER A 40 4.66 -3.63 11.47
CA SER A 40 5.60 -2.54 11.26
C SER A 40 6.01 -1.90 12.59
N ARG A 41 7.32 -1.78 12.81
CA ARG A 41 7.87 -1.11 14.00
C ARG A 41 7.42 0.35 14.13
N TYR A 42 7.01 0.96 13.02
CA TYR A 42 6.69 2.40 12.91
C TYR A 42 5.19 2.68 12.78
N GLY A 43 4.34 1.64 12.84
CA GLY A 43 2.91 1.77 12.58
C GLY A 43 2.59 2.11 11.13
N LYS A 44 1.35 2.54 10.90
CA LYS A 44 0.80 2.80 9.57
C LYS A 44 1.25 4.15 9.03
N GLN A 45 2.10 4.16 8.00
CA GLN A 45 2.61 5.36 7.34
C GLN A 45 2.74 5.18 5.83
N ALA A 46 2.72 6.29 5.10
CA ALA A 46 3.00 6.31 3.68
C ALA A 46 3.75 7.59 3.32
N GLY A 47 4.50 7.52 2.22
CA GLY A 47 5.01 8.70 1.54
C GLY A 47 4.77 8.61 0.05
N CYS A 48 4.63 9.78 -0.59
CA CYS A 48 4.53 9.89 -2.04
C CYS A 48 5.35 11.08 -2.51
N ASP A 49 6.27 10.84 -3.44
CA ASP A 49 7.05 11.87 -4.12
C ASP A 49 6.75 11.86 -5.62
N SER A 50 6.79 13.04 -6.24
CA SER A 50 6.57 13.21 -7.67
C SER A 50 7.66 14.06 -8.32
N THR A 51 8.01 13.72 -9.56
CA THR A 51 8.95 14.47 -10.39
C THR A 51 8.39 14.64 -11.79
N TYR A 52 8.14 15.89 -12.19
CA TYR A 52 7.80 16.24 -13.56
C TYR A 52 8.95 15.97 -14.54
N LYS A 53 8.65 15.30 -15.64
CA LYS A 53 9.58 14.93 -16.73
C LYS A 53 9.04 15.34 -18.10
N PHE A 54 8.49 16.55 -18.20
CA PHE A 54 7.96 17.16 -19.42
C PHE A 54 6.72 16.46 -20.00
N THR A 55 6.83 15.20 -20.43
CA THR A 55 5.71 14.44 -21.00
C THR A 55 4.98 13.55 -19.98
N PHE A 56 5.55 13.37 -18.79
CA PHE A 56 4.99 12.52 -17.74
C PHE A 56 5.45 12.97 -16.35
N ASN A 57 4.77 12.48 -15.32
CA ASN A 57 5.20 12.61 -13.93
C ASN A 57 5.64 11.23 -13.44
N LYS A 58 6.85 11.16 -12.86
CA LYS A 58 7.34 9.97 -12.18
C LYS A 58 6.93 10.04 -10.72
N TYR A 59 6.32 8.97 -10.21
CA TYR A 59 5.94 8.84 -8.82
C TYR A 59 6.77 7.79 -8.11
N TRP A 60 7.00 8.03 -6.83
CA TRP A 60 7.59 7.10 -5.90
C TRP A 60 6.74 7.09 -4.64
N VAL A 61 6.06 5.98 -4.41
CA VAL A 61 5.21 5.75 -3.24
C VAL A 61 5.86 4.67 -2.39
N TRP A 62 5.81 4.81 -1.08
CA TRP A 62 6.30 3.81 -0.14
C TRP A 62 5.40 3.76 1.08
N SER A 63 5.46 2.67 1.84
CA SER A 63 4.71 2.55 3.08
C SER A 63 5.39 1.76 4.20
N HIS A 64 4.72 1.85 5.36
CA HIS A 64 4.87 1.07 6.57
C HIS A 64 3.49 0.66 7.09
N GLY A 65 3.31 -0.58 7.54
CA GLY A 65 2.13 -1.04 8.26
C GLY A 65 0.83 -1.00 7.45
N TRP A 66 0.95 -1.05 6.12
CA TRP A 66 -0.15 -1.33 5.20
C TRP A 66 0.37 -1.76 3.84
N ALA A 67 -0.11 -2.89 3.37
CA ALA A 67 -0.07 -3.37 2.01
C ALA A 67 -1.12 -4.48 1.90
N GLY A 68 -2.01 -4.39 0.92
CA GLY A 68 -3.02 -5.44 0.73
C GLY A 68 -2.36 -6.82 0.50
N PRO A 69 -3.08 -7.92 0.74
CA PRO A 69 -2.57 -9.29 0.49
C PRO A 69 -2.15 -9.51 -0.97
N ASP A 70 -2.66 -8.69 -1.89
CA ASP A 70 -2.48 -8.82 -3.34
C ASP A 70 -1.34 -7.96 -3.91
N TYR A 71 -0.21 -7.78 -3.21
CA TYR A 71 0.92 -6.98 -3.73
C TYR A 71 0.50 -5.57 -4.19
N ASP A 72 -0.46 -4.98 -3.48
CA ASP A 72 -1.09 -3.70 -3.79
C ASP A 72 -1.70 -3.58 -5.20
N GLU A 73 -2.27 -4.67 -5.72
CA GLU A 73 -3.15 -4.61 -6.91
C GLU A 73 -4.29 -3.59 -6.75
N ALA A 74 -4.81 -3.42 -5.53
CA ALA A 74 -5.78 -2.39 -5.21
C ALA A 74 -5.25 -0.97 -5.48
N LEU A 75 -4.01 -0.67 -5.06
CA LEU A 75 -3.36 0.61 -5.34
C LEU A 75 -3.13 0.77 -6.84
N LYS A 76 -2.62 -0.26 -7.51
CA LYS A 76 -2.44 -0.24 -8.97
C LYS A 76 -3.76 0.08 -9.70
N LYS A 77 -4.88 -0.47 -9.23
CA LYS A 77 -6.22 -0.22 -9.79
C LYS A 77 -6.67 1.22 -9.62
N GLU A 78 -6.51 1.81 -8.43
CA GLU A 78 -6.81 3.24 -8.21
C GLU A 78 -5.87 4.13 -9.05
N ILE A 79 -4.58 3.79 -9.13
CA ILE A 79 -3.58 4.53 -9.91
C ILE A 79 -3.82 4.44 -11.43
N LYS A 80 -4.42 3.35 -11.93
CA LYS A 80 -4.87 3.29 -13.34
C LYS A 80 -5.84 4.42 -13.68
N GLY A 81 -6.68 4.83 -12.73
CA GLY A 81 -7.57 6.00 -12.87
C GLY A 81 -6.83 7.34 -12.96
N CYS A 82 -5.55 7.38 -12.59
CA CYS A 82 -4.69 8.56 -12.60
C CYS A 82 -3.87 8.70 -13.90
N ALA A 83 -4.37 8.18 -15.02
CA ALA A 83 -3.65 8.13 -16.31
C ALA A 83 -2.27 7.45 -16.20
N LEU A 84 -2.21 6.28 -15.55
CA LEU A 84 -1.02 5.43 -15.49
C LEU A 84 -0.53 5.07 -16.89
N LEU A 85 0.75 5.28 -17.17
CA LEU A 85 1.39 4.84 -18.40
C LEU A 85 1.59 3.32 -18.38
N LEU A 86 1.29 2.68 -19.51
CA LEU A 86 1.46 1.23 -19.70
C LEU A 86 2.90 0.81 -19.40
N ASP A 87 3.04 -0.35 -18.75
CA ASP A 87 4.33 -0.99 -18.41
C ASP A 87 5.30 -0.13 -17.59
N THR A 88 4.79 0.86 -16.86
CA THR A 88 5.62 1.70 -15.97
C THR A 88 5.51 1.34 -14.49
N TRP A 89 4.57 0.46 -14.13
CA TRP A 89 4.34 0.04 -12.75
C TRP A 89 5.39 -0.96 -12.29
N GLU A 90 6.13 -0.58 -11.26
CA GLU A 90 7.11 -1.39 -10.56
C GLU A 90 6.72 -1.40 -9.08
N PHE A 91 6.60 -2.59 -8.50
CA PHE A 91 6.29 -2.76 -7.09
C PHE A 91 7.31 -3.70 -6.48
N THR A 92 7.92 -3.27 -5.39
CA THR A 92 8.98 -4.00 -4.70
C THR A 92 8.63 -4.09 -3.23
N TYR A 93 8.48 -5.32 -2.74
CA TYR A 93 8.52 -5.60 -1.31
C TYR A 93 9.97 -5.68 -0.85
N GLY A 94 10.23 -5.13 0.32
CA GLY A 94 11.51 -5.27 0.98
C GLY A 94 11.50 -4.47 2.26
N ASN A 95 11.82 -5.12 3.37
CA ASN A 95 12.06 -4.48 4.66
C ASN A 95 13.37 -3.69 4.56
N GLY A 96 13.30 -2.48 4.00
CA GLY A 96 14.43 -1.58 3.90
C GLY A 96 14.99 -1.30 5.29
N GLU A 97 16.29 -1.01 5.38
CA GLU A 97 16.91 -0.58 6.65
C GLU A 97 16.29 0.72 7.19
N ASP A 98 15.63 1.48 6.31
CA ASP A 98 14.83 2.67 6.60
C ASP A 98 13.40 2.34 7.10
N GLY A 99 13.11 1.07 7.32
CA GLY A 99 11.86 0.56 7.85
C GLY A 99 10.78 0.32 6.80
N ARG A 100 10.95 0.79 5.54
CA ARG A 100 9.95 0.65 4.45
C ARG A 100 9.64 -0.81 4.22
N GLU A 101 8.37 -1.14 4.06
CA GLU A 101 7.93 -2.52 3.80
C GLU A 101 7.74 -2.76 2.32
N TRP A 102 7.30 -1.74 1.59
CA TRP A 102 7.27 -1.76 0.14
C TRP A 102 7.46 -0.38 -0.49
N THR A 103 7.72 -0.44 -1.78
CA THR A 103 7.86 0.71 -2.65
C THR A 103 7.17 0.44 -3.99
N ALA A 104 6.37 1.41 -4.45
CA ALA A 104 5.82 1.46 -5.80
C ALA A 104 6.43 2.61 -6.59
N ARG A 105 6.84 2.35 -7.83
CA ARG A 105 7.32 3.34 -8.79
C ARG A 105 6.49 3.24 -10.05
N PHE A 106 6.02 4.37 -10.55
CA PHE A 106 5.22 4.41 -11.76
C PHE A 106 5.29 5.77 -12.44
N ARG A 107 4.74 5.85 -13.66
CA ARG A 107 4.63 7.11 -14.40
C ARG A 107 3.18 7.34 -14.78
N THR A 108 2.74 8.58 -14.68
CA THR A 108 1.41 9.01 -15.15
C THR A 108 1.53 10.12 -16.18
N GLY A 109 0.42 10.50 -16.79
CA GLY A 109 0.28 11.80 -17.43
C GLY A 109 0.62 12.97 -16.49
N VAL A 110 0.74 14.16 -17.06
CA VAL A 110 1.04 15.39 -16.31
C VAL A 110 -0.15 15.83 -15.44
N PHE A 111 0.13 16.56 -14.34
CA PHE A 111 -0.87 17.12 -13.43
C PHE A 111 -1.77 16.09 -12.68
N GLN A 112 -1.31 14.84 -12.51
CA GLN A 112 -2.07 13.78 -11.83
C GLN A 112 -1.81 13.67 -10.32
N LYS A 113 -1.12 14.65 -9.74
CA LYS A 113 -0.62 14.61 -8.35
C LYS A 113 -1.74 14.46 -7.31
N SER A 114 -2.86 15.15 -7.50
CA SER A 114 -4.03 15.03 -6.61
C SER A 114 -4.72 13.67 -6.72
N TYR A 115 -4.83 13.13 -7.94
CA TYR A 115 -5.40 11.82 -8.18
C TYR A 115 -4.55 10.71 -7.54
N VAL A 116 -3.24 10.78 -7.69
CA VAL A 116 -2.31 9.83 -7.05
C VAL A 116 -2.39 9.92 -5.53
N GLY A 117 -2.41 11.14 -4.96
CA GLY A 117 -2.59 11.32 -3.51
C GLY A 117 -3.91 10.73 -3.02
N ASN A 118 -5.00 10.94 -3.74
CA ASN A 118 -6.31 10.37 -3.40
C ASN A 118 -6.34 8.84 -3.53
N ALA A 119 -5.70 8.28 -4.55
CA ALA A 119 -5.56 6.84 -4.72
C ALA A 119 -4.86 6.21 -3.50
N VAL A 120 -3.72 6.79 -3.07
CA VAL A 120 -3.00 6.32 -1.89
C VAL A 120 -3.82 6.52 -0.62
N ARG A 121 -4.53 7.64 -0.46
CA ARG A 121 -5.46 7.87 0.66
C ARG A 121 -6.51 6.77 0.75
N LYS A 122 -7.18 6.44 -0.36
CA LYS A 122 -8.24 5.42 -0.37
C LYS A 122 -7.73 4.04 -0.02
N THR A 123 -6.55 3.66 -0.51
CA THR A 123 -6.01 2.32 -0.26
C THR A 123 -5.34 2.19 1.09
N SER A 124 -4.70 3.26 1.56
CA SER A 124 -4.07 3.27 2.88
C SER A 124 -5.08 3.54 3.99
N GLY A 125 -6.12 4.34 3.77
CA GLY A 125 -6.93 4.88 4.85
C GLY A 125 -6.21 5.93 5.70
N ILE A 126 -5.06 6.46 5.23
CA ILE A 126 -4.38 7.59 5.88
C ILE A 126 -5.05 8.89 5.43
N ASP A 127 -5.67 9.59 6.37
CA ASP A 127 -6.29 10.89 6.10
C ASP A 127 -5.27 11.99 5.78
N ASP A 128 -5.72 13.01 5.06
CA ASP A 128 -4.92 14.17 4.62
C ASP A 128 -3.61 13.82 3.89
N PHE A 129 -3.60 12.68 3.18
CA PHE A 129 -2.46 12.25 2.39
C PHE A 129 -2.33 13.01 1.05
N GLY A 130 -1.11 13.44 0.73
CA GLY A 130 -0.78 14.07 -0.54
C GLY A 130 0.64 13.74 -0.99
N CYS A 131 0.88 13.84 -2.30
CA CYS A 131 2.22 13.66 -2.85
C CYS A 131 3.04 14.95 -2.69
N ALA A 132 4.35 14.83 -2.47
CA ALA A 132 5.32 15.91 -2.52
C ALA A 132 5.92 16.06 -3.92
N GLY A 133 6.75 17.09 -4.12
CA GLY A 133 7.47 17.33 -5.38
C GLY A 133 6.70 18.14 -6.43
N THR A 134 7.27 18.23 -7.63
CA THR A 134 6.78 19.08 -8.73
C THR A 134 5.79 18.33 -9.60
N SER A 135 4.58 18.91 -9.72
CA SER A 135 3.51 18.46 -10.60
C SER A 135 3.62 19.07 -11.99
#